data_AF-A0A960EFJ6-F1
#
_entry.id   AF-A0A960EFJ6-F1
#
_cell.length_a   1.000
_cell.length_b   1.000
_cell.length_c   1.000
_cell.angle_alpha   90.00
_cell.angle_beta   90.00
_cell.angle_gamma   90.00
#
_symmetry.space_group_name_H-M   'P 1'
#
loop_
_entity.id
_entity.type
_entity.pdbx_description
1 polymer ?
#
loop_
_entity_poly.entity_id
_entity_poly.type
_entity_poly.pdbx_seq_one_letter_code
_entity_poly.pdbx_strand_id
1 'polypeptide(L)'
;MADVTVPSVEGIITADQVRATVDAIAEWQLPSGMVPWFPGGHADPWNHVEAAMALALGGRIGEAERAYEWLVGLQRPDGSWHQYYVADGVEDDKFDANVVAYVAAGVWHHWLLTLDRGFAETLWPVVEQAIDFVLDLQEPRGEILWARHADGTPWPFALLTGSSSICHSLRCAIALAELLGHERPDWELSAARLAHTIAHHEADA
;
A
#
# COMPACT_ATOMS: atom_id res chain seq x y z
N MET A 1 7.85 16.81 15.24
CA MET A 1 7.72 15.37 14.91
C MET A 1 7.28 14.67 16.18
N ALA A 2 6.23 13.84 16.11
CA ALA A 2 5.80 13.04 17.25
C ALA A 2 6.93 12.08 17.66
N ASP A 3 7.15 11.91 18.96
CA ASP A 3 8.13 10.94 19.48
C ASP A 3 7.51 9.54 19.37
N VAL A 4 7.92 8.78 18.36
CA VAL A 4 7.39 7.43 18.12
C VAL A 4 8.00 6.48 19.16
N THR A 5 7.16 5.98 20.06
CA THR A 5 7.58 4.96 21.01
C THR A 5 7.70 3.62 20.30
N VAL A 6 8.93 3.12 20.17
CA VAL A 6 9.19 1.80 19.57
C VAL A 6 8.45 0.72 20.36
N PRO A 7 7.64 -0.12 19.70
CA PRO A 7 6.83 -1.12 20.40
C PRO A 7 7.67 -2.27 20.97
N SER A 8 7.10 -2.95 21.94
CA SER A 8 7.60 -4.21 22.46
C SER A 8 6.43 -5.09 22.91
N VAL A 9 6.64 -6.39 22.91
CA VAL A 9 5.66 -7.37 23.39
C VAL A 9 6.36 -8.26 24.40
N GLU A 10 5.93 -8.20 25.66
CA GLU A 10 6.55 -8.92 26.77
C GLU A 10 6.65 -10.42 26.47
N GLY A 11 7.86 -10.97 26.65
CA GLY A 11 8.14 -12.39 26.39
C GLY A 11 8.23 -12.78 24.91
N ILE A 12 8.01 -11.85 23.97
CA ILE A 12 8.03 -12.11 22.52
C ILE A 12 9.11 -11.29 21.82
N ILE A 13 9.09 -9.95 21.92
CA ILE A 13 10.05 -9.07 21.24
C ILE A 13 10.31 -7.80 22.05
N THR A 14 11.59 -7.44 22.21
CA THR A 14 12.01 -6.21 22.89
C THR A 14 12.05 -5.03 21.93
N ALA A 15 11.98 -3.80 22.46
CA ALA A 15 12.13 -2.59 21.64
C ALA A 15 13.51 -2.51 20.96
N ASP A 16 14.56 -3.08 21.58
CA ASP A 16 15.90 -3.14 20.97
C ASP A 16 15.96 -4.13 19.80
N GLN A 17 15.22 -5.24 19.88
CA GLN A 17 15.10 -6.17 18.75
C GLN A 17 14.33 -5.53 17.59
N VAL A 18 13.24 -4.80 17.88
CA VAL A 18 12.51 -4.03 16.85
C VAL A 18 13.44 -2.99 16.22
N ARG A 19 14.18 -2.21 17.02
CA ARG A 19 15.16 -1.25 16.52
C ARG A 19 16.20 -1.89 15.62
N ALA A 20 16.78 -3.02 16.02
CA ALA A 20 17.77 -3.73 15.21
C ALA A 20 17.20 -4.17 13.85
N THR A 21 15.95 -4.65 13.80
CA THR A 21 15.27 -4.97 12.54
C THR A 21 15.04 -3.74 11.67
N VAL A 22 14.57 -2.64 12.28
CA VAL A 22 14.32 -1.38 11.56
C VAL A 22 15.61 -0.77 11.02
N ASP A 23 16.70 -0.86 11.78
CA ASP A 23 18.02 -0.40 11.35
C ASP A 23 18.53 -1.21 10.15
N ALA A 24 18.33 -2.53 10.13
CA ALA A 24 18.68 -3.37 8.99
C ALA A 24 17.86 -3.03 7.73
N ILE A 25 16.56 -2.72 7.87
CA ILE A 25 15.73 -2.25 6.74
C ILE A 25 16.27 -0.91 6.21
N ALA A 26 16.62 0.02 7.12
CA ALA A 26 17.16 1.33 6.74
C ALA A 26 18.51 1.22 6.03
N GLU A 27 19.37 0.26 6.41
CA GLU A 27 20.63 -0.02 5.75
C GLU A 27 20.46 -0.48 4.29
N TRP A 28 19.34 -1.10 3.95
CA TRP A 28 19.06 -1.60 2.59
C TRP A 28 18.39 -0.56 1.70
N GLN A 29 17.83 0.52 2.28
CA GLN A 29 17.19 1.57 1.51
C GLN A 29 18.21 2.26 0.58
N LEU A 30 17.88 2.32 -0.70
CA LEU A 30 18.69 2.98 -1.72
C LEU A 30 18.56 4.51 -1.63
N PRO A 31 19.53 5.28 -2.18
CA PRO A 31 19.43 6.74 -2.25
C PRO A 31 18.17 7.26 -2.95
N SER A 32 17.55 6.45 -3.83
CA SER A 32 16.29 6.77 -4.51
C SER A 32 15.05 6.66 -3.61
N GLY A 33 15.17 6.11 -2.40
CA GLY A 33 14.05 5.79 -1.51
C GLY A 33 13.52 4.36 -1.64
N MET A 34 13.89 3.65 -2.70
CA MET A 34 13.57 2.22 -2.89
C MET A 34 14.09 1.38 -1.73
N VAL A 35 13.26 0.51 -1.19
CA VAL A 35 13.64 -0.51 -0.19
C VAL A 35 13.47 -1.88 -0.86
N PRO A 36 14.56 -2.55 -1.27
CA PRO A 36 14.48 -3.85 -1.92
C PRO A 36 14.15 -4.95 -0.90
N TRP A 37 13.64 -6.08 -1.38
CA TRP A 37 13.36 -7.27 -0.55
C TRP A 37 14.60 -7.80 0.16
N PHE A 38 15.75 -7.65 -0.47
CA PHE A 38 17.08 -7.96 0.03
C PHE A 38 18.12 -7.11 -0.73
N PRO A 39 19.34 -6.95 -0.23
CA PRO A 39 20.37 -6.16 -0.91
C PRO A 39 20.61 -6.64 -2.36
N GLY A 40 20.39 -5.74 -3.32
CA GLY A 40 20.52 -6.03 -4.76
C GLY A 40 19.33 -6.75 -5.41
N GLY A 41 18.24 -6.98 -4.67
CA GLY A 41 16.99 -7.55 -5.19
C GLY A 41 16.02 -6.50 -5.73
N HIS A 42 14.81 -6.96 -6.09
CA HIS A 42 13.71 -6.09 -6.51
C HIS A 42 12.93 -5.49 -5.33
N ALA A 43 12.00 -4.60 -5.65
CA ALA A 43 10.93 -4.11 -4.79
C ALA A 43 9.60 -4.13 -5.54
N ASP A 44 8.52 -4.31 -4.80
CA ASP A 44 7.15 -4.06 -5.26
C ASP A 44 6.50 -3.05 -4.31
N PRO A 45 5.46 -2.32 -4.74
CA PRO A 45 4.77 -1.35 -3.90
C PRO A 45 4.25 -1.89 -2.57
N TRP A 46 3.84 -3.17 -2.49
CA TRP A 46 3.27 -3.72 -1.27
C TRP A 46 4.35 -3.95 -0.20
N ASN A 47 5.40 -4.70 -0.53
CA ASN A 47 6.52 -4.92 0.41
C ASN A 47 7.25 -3.62 0.73
N HIS A 48 7.27 -2.67 -0.21
CA HIS A 48 7.86 -1.36 -0.01
C HIS A 48 7.08 -0.53 1.02
N VAL A 49 5.74 -0.52 0.94
CA VAL A 49 4.89 0.13 1.94
C VAL A 49 5.03 -0.53 3.31
N GLU A 50 5.10 -1.86 3.40
CA GLU A 50 5.36 -2.57 4.66
C GLU A 50 6.71 -2.18 5.28
N ALA A 51 7.75 -2.07 4.46
CA ALA A 51 9.06 -1.59 4.92
C ALA A 51 8.99 -0.14 5.41
N ALA A 52 8.24 0.75 4.72
CA ALA A 52 8.01 2.11 5.16
C ALA A 52 7.24 2.17 6.49
N MET A 53 6.24 1.31 6.68
CA MET A 53 5.51 1.19 7.94
C MET A 53 6.42 0.73 9.08
N ALA A 54 7.29 -0.26 8.84
CA ALA A 54 8.27 -0.74 9.80
C ALA A 54 9.29 0.36 10.18
N LEU A 55 9.82 1.09 9.19
CA LEU A 55 10.71 2.23 9.40
C LEU A 55 10.03 3.28 10.29
N ALA A 56 8.79 3.65 9.97
CA ALA A 56 8.05 4.64 10.73
C ALA A 56 7.81 4.19 12.18
N LEU A 57 7.42 2.92 12.39
CA LEU A 57 7.20 2.31 13.70
C LEU A 57 8.45 2.30 14.59
N GLY A 58 9.64 2.18 13.98
CA GLY A 58 10.92 2.28 14.68
C GLY A 58 11.45 3.71 14.86
N GLY A 59 10.67 4.74 14.49
CA GLY A 59 11.03 6.15 14.60
C GLY A 59 11.87 6.70 13.45
N ARG A 60 12.09 5.92 12.38
CA ARG A 60 12.80 6.34 11.16
C ARG A 60 11.84 7.00 10.16
N ILE A 61 11.22 8.10 10.58
CA ILE A 61 10.19 8.79 9.79
C ILE A 61 10.74 9.31 8.46
N GLY A 62 11.95 9.90 8.45
CA GLY A 62 12.55 10.42 7.22
C GLY A 62 12.86 9.31 6.20
N GLU A 63 13.30 8.14 6.64
CA GLU A 63 13.47 6.96 5.80
C GLU A 63 12.13 6.45 5.25
N ALA A 64 11.10 6.38 6.10
CA ALA A 64 9.76 5.98 5.70
C ALA A 64 9.17 6.93 4.63
N GLU A 65 9.30 8.25 4.82
CA GLU A 65 8.79 9.24 3.87
C GLU A 65 9.52 9.19 2.53
N ARG A 66 10.84 8.98 2.53
CA ARG A 66 11.59 8.73 1.27
C ARG A 66 11.11 7.48 0.52
N ALA A 67 10.62 6.47 1.23
CA ALA A 67 10.00 5.32 0.57
C ALA A 67 8.70 5.76 -0.14
N TYR A 68 7.82 6.53 0.50
CA TYR A 68 6.64 7.05 -0.19
C TYR A 68 7.00 7.99 -1.36
N GLU A 69 8.05 8.81 -1.25
CA GLU A 69 8.54 9.65 -2.35
C GLU A 69 8.95 8.82 -3.58
N TRP A 70 9.56 7.64 -3.37
CA TRP A 70 9.89 6.72 -4.46
C TRP A 70 8.64 6.20 -5.17
N LEU A 71 7.58 5.84 -4.42
CA LEU A 71 6.29 5.45 -5.01
C LEU A 71 5.67 6.60 -5.80
N VAL A 72 5.63 7.80 -5.23
CA VAL A 72 5.12 9.01 -5.90
C VAL A 72 5.85 9.23 -7.23
N GLY A 73 7.18 9.10 -7.24
CA GLY A 73 7.99 9.30 -8.43
C GLY A 73 7.79 8.25 -9.53
N LEU A 74 7.24 7.07 -9.21
CA LEU A 74 7.01 5.97 -10.14
C LEU A 74 5.54 5.77 -10.51
N GLN A 75 4.60 6.43 -9.83
CA GLN A 75 3.18 6.24 -10.09
C GLN A 75 2.86 6.62 -11.53
N ARG A 76 2.19 5.71 -12.23
CA ARG A 76 1.78 5.92 -13.61
C ARG A 76 0.58 6.88 -13.68
N PRO A 77 0.31 7.49 -14.86
CA PRO A 77 -0.84 8.36 -15.04
C PRO A 77 -2.20 7.71 -14.79
N ASP A 78 -2.27 6.38 -14.84
CA ASP A 78 -3.47 5.59 -14.55
C ASP A 78 -3.58 5.21 -13.06
N GLY A 79 -2.68 5.72 -12.19
CA GLY A 79 -2.67 5.45 -10.75
C GLY A 79 -1.93 4.20 -10.32
N SER A 80 -1.50 3.35 -11.27
CA SER A 80 -0.87 2.06 -10.98
C SER A 80 0.65 2.13 -10.85
N TRP A 81 1.21 1.02 -10.37
CA TRP A 81 2.64 0.70 -10.40
C TRP A 81 2.83 -0.69 -11.01
N HIS A 82 4.00 -0.93 -11.59
CA HIS A 82 4.38 -2.26 -12.05
C HIS A 82 4.61 -3.21 -10.88
N GLN A 83 4.50 -4.51 -11.16
CA GLN A 83 4.63 -5.59 -10.17
C GLN A 83 5.98 -5.55 -9.48
N TYR A 84 7.08 -5.48 -10.25
CA TYR A 84 8.43 -5.49 -9.70
C TYR A 84 9.34 -4.46 -10.37
N TYR A 85 10.15 -3.82 -9.54
CA TYR A 85 11.20 -2.90 -9.94
C TYR A 85 12.55 -3.39 -9.41
N VAL A 86 13.58 -3.27 -10.24
CA VAL A 86 14.98 -3.30 -9.81
C VAL A 86 15.51 -1.87 -9.75
N ALA A 87 16.69 -1.67 -9.15
CA ALA A 87 17.26 -0.33 -8.93
C ALA A 87 17.25 0.58 -10.18
N ASP A 88 17.47 -0.01 -11.36
CA ASP A 88 17.61 0.70 -12.63
C ASP A 88 16.48 0.43 -13.64
N GLY A 89 15.32 -0.12 -13.22
CA GLY A 89 14.21 -0.34 -14.15
C GLY A 89 13.07 -1.23 -13.65
N VAL A 90 12.15 -1.54 -14.58
CA VAL A 90 11.04 -2.47 -14.35
C VAL A 90 11.51 -3.89 -14.62
N GLU A 91 11.24 -4.81 -13.69
CA GLU A 91 11.53 -6.25 -13.85
C GLU A 91 10.30 -7.01 -14.37
N ASP A 92 9.11 -6.71 -13.83
CA ASP A 92 7.83 -7.29 -14.24
C ASP A 92 6.80 -6.17 -14.37
N ASP A 93 6.25 -6.02 -15.58
CA ASP A 93 5.42 -4.89 -15.98
C ASP A 93 3.91 -5.11 -15.77
N LYS A 94 3.50 -6.26 -15.21
CA LYS A 94 2.11 -6.52 -14.80
C LYS A 94 1.64 -5.52 -13.74
N PHE A 95 0.34 -5.28 -13.66
CA PHE A 95 -0.28 -4.44 -12.63
C PHE A 95 -1.14 -5.31 -11.70
N ASP A 96 -0.75 -5.45 -10.44
CA ASP A 96 -1.46 -6.26 -9.45
C ASP A 96 -2.31 -5.35 -8.54
N ALA A 97 -3.61 -5.60 -8.52
CA ALA A 97 -4.58 -4.69 -7.90
C ALA A 97 -4.39 -4.57 -6.38
N ASN A 98 -4.05 -5.67 -5.69
CA ASN A 98 -3.84 -5.59 -4.24
C ASN A 98 -2.53 -4.88 -3.89
N VAL A 99 -1.53 -4.98 -4.76
CA VAL A 99 -0.27 -4.25 -4.61
C VAL A 99 -0.49 -2.75 -4.80
N VAL A 100 -1.25 -2.36 -5.83
CA VAL A 100 -1.59 -0.96 -6.10
C VAL A 100 -2.43 -0.34 -4.98
N ALA A 101 -3.44 -1.05 -4.49
CA ALA A 101 -4.31 -0.54 -3.43
C ALA A 101 -3.57 -0.25 -2.11
N TYR A 102 -2.46 -0.95 -1.84
CA TYR A 102 -1.87 -1.01 -0.51
C TYR A 102 -1.27 0.31 -0.03
N VAL A 103 -0.96 1.24 -0.94
CA VAL A 103 -0.52 2.60 -0.58
C VAL A 103 -1.50 3.29 0.36
N ALA A 104 -2.81 3.02 0.22
CA ALA A 104 -3.84 3.57 1.12
C ALA A 104 -3.65 3.13 2.57
N ALA A 105 -3.30 1.85 2.80
CA ALA A 105 -3.05 1.31 4.12
C ALA A 105 -1.79 1.95 4.74
N GLY A 106 -0.74 2.12 3.94
CA GLY A 106 0.49 2.77 4.35
C GLY A 106 0.31 4.23 4.79
N VAL A 107 -0.39 5.03 3.96
CA VAL A 107 -0.65 6.45 4.26
C VAL A 107 -1.55 6.60 5.48
N TRP A 108 -2.58 5.75 5.60
CA TRP A 108 -3.43 5.73 6.80
C TRP A 108 -2.64 5.34 8.05
N HIS A 109 -1.75 4.34 7.96
CA HIS A 109 -0.86 3.97 9.06
C HIS A 109 0.07 5.11 9.46
N HIS A 110 0.68 5.81 8.51
CA HIS A 110 1.51 6.99 8.79
C HIS A 110 0.72 8.05 9.54
N TRP A 111 -0.48 8.39 9.06
CA TRP A 111 -1.38 9.33 9.77
C TRP A 111 -1.67 8.89 11.20
N LEU A 112 -2.05 7.63 11.42
CA LEU A 112 -2.36 7.13 12.77
C LEU A 112 -1.16 7.19 13.72
N LEU A 113 0.05 7.03 13.19
CA LEU A 113 1.27 7.03 13.98
C LEU A 113 1.78 8.44 14.28
N THR A 114 1.72 9.35 13.29
CA THR A 114 2.39 10.66 13.34
C THR A 114 1.44 11.82 13.58
N LEU A 115 0.16 11.64 13.26
CA LEU A 115 -0.85 12.69 13.14
C LEU A 115 -0.42 13.82 12.18
N ASP A 116 0.40 13.50 11.18
CA ASP A 116 0.82 14.46 10.15
C ASP A 116 -0.25 14.56 9.06
N ARG A 117 -1.10 15.59 9.19
CA ARG A 117 -2.14 15.87 8.20
C ARG A 117 -1.55 16.33 6.87
N GLY A 118 -0.41 17.04 6.89
CA GLY A 118 0.23 17.54 5.68
C GLY A 118 0.74 16.41 4.81
N PHE A 119 1.29 15.36 5.42
CA PHE A 119 1.65 14.12 4.72
C PHE A 119 0.44 13.46 4.06
N ALA A 120 -0.66 13.29 4.80
CA ALA A 120 -1.90 12.72 4.26
C ALA A 120 -2.48 13.56 3.10
N GLU A 121 -2.50 14.89 3.22
CA GLU A 121 -2.93 15.81 2.15
C GLU A 121 -2.04 15.72 0.90
N THR A 122 -0.73 15.57 1.11
CA THR A 122 0.25 15.47 0.01
C THR A 122 0.08 14.15 -0.76
N LEU A 123 -0.20 13.04 -0.06
CA LEU A 123 -0.34 11.71 -0.65
C LEU A 123 -1.77 11.39 -1.11
N TRP A 124 -2.75 12.24 -0.79
CA TRP A 124 -4.14 12.02 -1.20
C TRP A 124 -4.32 11.76 -2.70
N PRO A 125 -3.75 12.58 -3.62
CA PRO A 125 -3.91 12.33 -5.06
C PRO A 125 -3.31 10.99 -5.51
N VAL A 126 -2.29 10.49 -4.81
CA VAL A 126 -1.65 9.20 -5.09
C VAL A 126 -2.58 8.06 -4.67
N VAL A 127 -3.14 8.13 -3.47
CA VAL A 127 -4.11 7.16 -2.95
C VAL A 127 -5.37 7.14 -3.82
N GLU A 128 -5.90 8.31 -4.15
CA GLU A 128 -7.12 8.45 -4.96
C GLU A 128 -6.99 7.77 -6.32
N GLN A 129 -5.93 8.09 -7.08
CA GLN A 129 -5.70 7.46 -8.38
C GLN A 129 -5.45 5.96 -8.28
N ALA A 130 -4.74 5.50 -7.23
CA ALA A 130 -4.50 4.08 -7.02
C ALA A 130 -5.80 3.31 -6.73
N ILE A 131 -6.71 3.88 -5.94
CA ILE A 131 -8.00 3.26 -5.65
C ILE A 131 -8.90 3.27 -6.88
N ASP A 132 -8.93 4.36 -7.65
CA ASP A 132 -9.73 4.42 -8.88
C ASP A 132 -9.28 3.35 -9.90
N PHE A 133 -7.97 3.14 -10.08
CA PHE A 133 -7.42 2.05 -10.89
C PHE A 133 -7.92 0.66 -10.46
N VAL A 134 -7.98 0.44 -9.14
CA VAL A 134 -8.37 -0.84 -8.55
C VAL A 134 -9.88 -1.05 -8.69
N LEU A 135 -10.68 -0.01 -8.54
CA LEU A 135 -12.14 -0.07 -8.70
C LEU A 135 -12.57 -0.26 -10.16
N ASP A 136 -11.75 0.16 -11.12
CA ASP A 136 -11.94 -0.17 -12.55
C ASP A 136 -11.84 -1.68 -12.86
N LEU A 137 -11.36 -2.49 -11.91
CA LEU A 137 -11.30 -3.95 -12.00
C LEU A 137 -12.43 -4.64 -11.23
N GLN A 138 -13.35 -3.88 -10.63
CA GLN A 138 -14.47 -4.45 -9.88
C GLN A 138 -15.56 -4.97 -10.83
N GLU A 139 -15.93 -6.23 -10.65
CA GLU A 139 -17.00 -6.88 -11.41
C GLU A 139 -18.38 -6.61 -10.79
N PRO A 140 -19.49 -6.78 -11.54
CA PRO A 140 -20.83 -6.44 -11.06
C PRO A 140 -21.27 -7.12 -9.76
N ARG A 141 -20.73 -8.32 -9.46
CA ARG A 141 -21.00 -9.02 -8.21
C ARG A 141 -20.23 -8.44 -7.02
N GLY A 142 -19.04 -7.88 -7.25
CA GLY A 142 -18.27 -7.14 -6.24
C GLY A 142 -16.81 -7.58 -6.10
N GLU A 143 -16.43 -8.74 -6.62
CA GLU A 143 -15.03 -9.16 -6.71
C GLU A 143 -14.20 -8.18 -7.54
N ILE A 144 -12.91 -8.12 -7.26
CA ILE A 144 -11.96 -7.30 -8.01
C ILE A 144 -10.98 -8.23 -8.70
N LEU A 145 -10.91 -8.14 -10.03
CA LEU A 145 -10.00 -8.95 -10.82
C LEU A 145 -8.56 -8.70 -10.38
N TRP A 146 -7.78 -9.77 -10.26
CA TRP A 146 -6.50 -9.73 -9.56
C TRP A 146 -5.51 -8.73 -10.18
N ALA A 147 -5.45 -8.67 -11.50
CA ALA A 147 -4.40 -7.93 -12.18
C ALA A 147 -4.82 -7.49 -13.59
N ARG A 148 -4.02 -6.59 -14.16
CA ARG A 148 -3.95 -6.34 -15.60
C ARG A 148 -2.62 -6.82 -16.16
N HIS A 149 -2.66 -7.35 -17.37
CA HIS A 149 -1.46 -7.51 -18.19
C HIS A 149 -0.86 -6.14 -18.53
N ALA A 150 0.40 -6.13 -19.00
CA ALA A 150 1.09 -4.91 -19.40
C ALA A 150 0.36 -4.11 -20.51
N ASP A 151 -0.43 -4.80 -21.34
CA ASP A 151 -1.26 -4.19 -22.38
C ASP A 151 -2.60 -3.61 -21.86
N GLY A 152 -2.86 -3.72 -20.55
CA GLY A 152 -4.06 -3.23 -19.88
C GLY A 152 -5.21 -4.24 -19.81
N THR A 153 -5.09 -5.41 -20.44
CA THR A 153 -6.13 -6.46 -20.41
C THR A 153 -6.31 -7.00 -18.99
N PRO A 154 -7.52 -6.99 -18.41
CA PRO A 154 -7.79 -7.59 -17.11
C PRO A 154 -7.61 -9.11 -17.13
N TRP A 155 -7.13 -9.66 -16.03
CA TRP A 155 -7.11 -11.10 -15.79
C TRP A 155 -8.53 -11.61 -15.54
N PRO A 156 -8.86 -12.87 -15.89
CA PRO A 156 -10.25 -13.35 -15.85
C PRO A 156 -10.70 -13.88 -14.48
N PHE A 157 -9.95 -13.62 -13.41
CA PHE A 157 -10.25 -14.11 -12.06
C PHE A 157 -9.81 -13.15 -10.97
N ALA A 158 -10.44 -13.27 -9.80
CA ALA A 158 -10.05 -12.64 -8.55
C ALA A 158 -9.32 -13.64 -7.64
N LEU A 159 -8.66 -13.13 -6.60
CA LEU A 159 -7.99 -13.94 -5.59
C LEU A 159 -8.49 -13.53 -4.20
N LEU A 160 -9.00 -14.48 -3.42
CA LEU A 160 -9.56 -14.21 -2.10
C LEU A 160 -8.61 -13.40 -1.20
N THR A 161 -7.32 -13.74 -1.23
CA THR A 161 -6.30 -13.03 -0.47
C THR A 161 -6.08 -11.61 -1.00
N GLY A 162 -6.05 -11.43 -2.32
CA GLY A 162 -5.96 -10.12 -2.96
C GLY A 162 -7.19 -9.25 -2.66
N SER A 163 -8.40 -9.79 -2.84
CA SER A 163 -9.66 -9.16 -2.50
C SER A 163 -9.74 -8.77 -1.02
N SER A 164 -9.27 -9.62 -0.12
CA SER A 164 -9.22 -9.32 1.32
C SER A 164 -8.28 -8.14 1.63
N SER A 165 -7.10 -8.11 0.97
CA SER A 165 -6.16 -6.99 1.09
C SER A 165 -6.75 -5.69 0.54
N ILE A 166 -7.33 -5.72 -0.67
CA ILE A 166 -7.99 -4.57 -1.28
C ILE A 166 -9.15 -4.06 -0.42
N CYS A 167 -9.94 -4.97 0.17
CA CYS A 167 -11.01 -4.58 1.09
C CYS A 167 -10.47 -3.83 2.31
N HIS A 168 -9.31 -4.21 2.84
CA HIS A 168 -8.66 -3.46 3.91
C HIS A 168 -8.15 -2.09 3.43
N SER A 169 -7.45 -2.04 2.30
CA SER A 169 -6.95 -0.82 1.70
C SER A 169 -8.05 0.18 1.36
N LEU A 170 -9.20 -0.28 0.83
CA LEU A 170 -10.36 0.56 0.56
C LEU A 170 -10.91 1.21 1.84
N ARG A 171 -10.95 0.47 2.95
CA ARG A 171 -11.37 1.04 4.24
C ARG A 171 -10.40 2.10 4.75
N CYS A 172 -9.09 1.90 4.54
CA CYS A 172 -8.07 2.93 4.83
C CYS A 172 -8.24 4.16 3.93
N ALA A 173 -8.51 3.97 2.65
CA ALA A 173 -8.75 5.07 1.71
C ALA A 173 -10.02 5.88 2.05
N ILE A 174 -11.11 5.21 2.42
CA ILE A 174 -12.34 5.86 2.90
C ILE A 174 -12.05 6.67 4.17
N ALA A 175 -11.31 6.11 5.13
CA ALA A 175 -10.94 6.83 6.33
C ALA A 175 -10.05 8.05 6.04
N LEU A 176 -9.15 7.97 5.05
CA LEU A 176 -8.39 9.11 4.55
C LEU A 176 -9.30 10.16 3.90
N ALA A 177 -10.27 9.74 3.07
CA ALA A 177 -11.23 10.62 2.44
C ALA A 177 -12.03 11.41 3.48
N GLU A 178 -12.56 10.71 4.50
CA GLU A 178 -13.27 11.32 5.64
C GLU A 178 -12.39 12.29 6.42
N LEU A 179 -11.15 11.90 6.74
CA LEU A 179 -10.19 12.76 7.43
C LEU A 179 -9.95 14.07 6.67
N LEU A 180 -9.83 13.99 5.35
CA LEU A 180 -9.48 15.11 4.49
C LEU A 180 -10.69 15.91 3.99
N GLY A 181 -11.91 15.38 4.16
CA GLY A 181 -13.15 16.03 3.74
C GLY A 181 -13.52 15.78 2.27
N HIS A 182 -13.05 14.67 1.68
CA HIS A 182 -13.41 14.23 0.34
C HIS A 182 -14.59 13.25 0.40
N GLU A 183 -15.65 13.51 -0.37
CA GLU A 183 -16.80 12.60 -0.47
C GLU A 183 -16.52 11.47 -1.48
N ARG A 184 -16.57 10.22 -1.02
CA ARG A 184 -16.36 9.00 -1.84
C ARG A 184 -17.43 7.93 -1.62
N PRO A 185 -18.72 8.24 -1.85
CA PRO A 185 -19.82 7.28 -1.63
C PRO A 185 -19.75 6.07 -2.57
N ASP A 186 -19.12 6.24 -3.74
CA ASP A 186 -18.80 5.18 -4.67
C ASP A 186 -17.81 4.17 -4.08
N TRP A 187 -16.76 4.63 -3.39
CA TRP A 187 -15.81 3.75 -2.72
C TRP A 187 -16.47 2.96 -1.58
N GLU A 188 -17.35 3.60 -0.78
CA GLU A 188 -18.11 2.92 0.28
C GLU A 188 -18.98 1.78 -0.27
N LEU A 189 -19.69 2.04 -1.37
CA LEU A 189 -20.51 1.03 -2.04
C LEU A 189 -19.64 -0.12 -2.58
N SER A 190 -18.52 0.20 -3.22
CA SER A 190 -17.58 -0.79 -3.75
C SER A 190 -16.98 -1.66 -2.64
N ALA A 191 -16.59 -1.06 -1.52
CA ALA A 191 -16.10 -1.78 -0.34
C ALA A 191 -17.17 -2.71 0.25
N ALA A 192 -18.43 -2.27 0.33
CA ALA A 192 -19.52 -3.09 0.81
C ALA A 192 -19.79 -4.30 -0.10
N ARG A 193 -19.73 -4.11 -1.43
CA ARG A 193 -19.86 -5.20 -2.42
C ARG A 193 -18.73 -6.22 -2.29
N LEU A 194 -17.48 -5.74 -2.24
CA LEU A 194 -16.32 -6.62 -2.09
C LEU A 194 -16.38 -7.42 -0.78
N ALA A 195 -16.70 -6.78 0.34
CA ALA A 195 -16.87 -7.44 1.62
C ALA A 195 -17.98 -8.50 1.59
N HIS A 196 -19.09 -8.23 0.90
CA HIS A 196 -20.16 -9.20 0.71
C HIS A 196 -19.69 -10.41 -0.12
N THR A 197 -18.98 -10.19 -1.22
CA THR A 197 -18.42 -11.26 -2.06
C THR A 197 -17.45 -12.12 -1.27
N ILE A 198 -16.52 -11.53 -0.50
CA ILE A 198 -15.60 -12.27 0.37
C ILE A 198 -16.36 -13.16 1.37
N ALA A 199 -17.42 -12.64 1.99
CA ALA A 199 -18.15 -13.34 3.04
C ALA A 199 -19.10 -14.44 2.53
N HIS A 200 -19.62 -14.32 1.30
CA HIS A 200 -20.71 -15.17 0.81
C HIS A 200 -20.42 -15.87 -0.53
N HIS A 201 -19.32 -15.51 -1.19
CA HIS A 201 -18.92 -16.00 -2.51
C HIS A 201 -17.40 -16.24 -2.56
N GLU A 202 -16.84 -16.85 -1.51
CA GLU A 202 -15.39 -17.04 -1.33
C GLU A 202 -14.67 -17.66 -2.55
N ALA A 203 -15.30 -18.63 -3.22
CA ALA A 203 -14.72 -19.31 -4.38
C ALA A 203 -14.52 -18.38 -5.60
N ASP A 204 -15.14 -17.20 -5.56
CA ASP A 204 -15.16 -16.21 -6.61
C ASP A 204 -14.46 -14.89 -6.23
N ALA A 205 -14.10 -14.76 -4.95
CA ALA A 205 -13.40 -13.61 -4.40
C ALA A 205 -11.90 -13.70 -4.66
#